data_AF-A0A7X0LEI1-F1
#
_entry.id   AF-A0A7X0LEI1-F1
#
_cell.length_a   1.000
_cell.length_b   1.000
_cell.length_c   1.000
_cell.angle_alpha   90.00
_cell.angle_beta   90.00
_cell.angle_gamma   90.00
#
_symmetry.space_group_name_H-M   'P 1'
#
loop_
_entity.id
_entity.type
_entity.pdbx_description
1 polymer ?
#
loop_
_entity_poly.entity_id
_entity_poly.type
_entity_poly.pdbx_seq_one_letter_code
_entity_poly.pdbx_strand_id
1 'polypeptide(L)'
;MANDELAQKSNTYENLDPQVVDKLEETVRETAIKICAEQPDVPEPANLADLDSFSMVQVLLELENILDRKILERLEEFEGKSFRDLAEFIARLLAEDEVANG
;
A
#
# COMPACT_ATOMS: atom_id res chain seq x y z
N MET A 1 14.36 -31.71 -5.55
CA MET A 1 13.05 -31.17 -5.15
C MET A 1 13.25 -29.82 -4.48
N ALA A 2 13.70 -28.81 -5.24
CA ALA A 2 13.94 -27.45 -4.73
C ALA A 2 13.79 -26.36 -5.80
N ASN A 3 13.30 -26.69 -7.00
CA ASN A 3 13.25 -25.76 -8.14
C ASN A 3 11.83 -25.28 -8.49
N ASP A 4 10.78 -25.83 -7.88
CA ASP A 4 9.40 -25.43 -8.17
C ASP A 4 8.92 -24.23 -7.33
N GLU A 5 9.44 -24.02 -6.12
CA GLU A 5 9.04 -22.88 -5.27
C GLU A 5 9.58 -21.52 -5.74
N LEU A 6 10.68 -21.49 -6.48
CA LEU A 6 11.28 -20.25 -6.97
C LEU A 6 10.58 -19.69 -8.22
N ALA A 7 9.88 -20.54 -8.98
CA ALA A 7 9.17 -20.14 -10.19
C ALA A 7 7.83 -19.45 -9.90
N GLN A 8 7.19 -19.74 -8.76
CA GLN A 8 5.91 -19.12 -8.39
C GLN A 8 6.08 -17.70 -7.83
N LYS A 9 7.16 -17.40 -7.11
CA LYS A 9 7.42 -16.03 -6.64
C LYS A 9 7.66 -15.05 -7.80
N SER A 10 8.34 -15.48 -8.85
CA SER A 10 8.74 -14.58 -9.94
C SER A 10 7.59 -14.11 -10.85
N ASN A 11 6.38 -14.71 -10.77
CA ASN A 11 5.29 -14.42 -11.71
C ASN A 11 4.27 -13.38 -11.20
N THR A 12 4.22 -13.10 -9.89
CA THR A 12 3.26 -12.14 -9.31
C THR A 12 3.72 -10.68 -9.47
N TYR A 13 5.01 -10.45 -9.74
CA TYR A 13 5.62 -9.11 -9.79
C TYR A 13 5.50 -8.40 -11.15
N GLU A 14 5.28 -9.13 -12.26
CA GLU A 14 5.35 -8.56 -13.61
C GLU A 14 3.99 -8.19 -14.24
N ASN A 15 2.86 -8.41 -13.55
CA ASN A 15 1.52 -8.15 -14.09
C ASN A 15 0.57 -7.47 -13.09
N LEU A 16 1.05 -6.47 -12.34
CA LEU A 16 0.10 -5.57 -11.66
C LEU A 16 -0.64 -4.75 -12.73
N ASP A 17 -1.98 -4.82 -12.71
CA ASP A 17 -2.80 -3.99 -13.59
C ASP A 17 -2.54 -2.50 -13.26
N PRO A 18 -2.01 -1.70 -14.21
CA PRO A 18 -1.73 -0.29 -13.97
C PRO A 18 -2.96 0.48 -13.49
N GLN A 19 -4.17 0.12 -13.94
CA GLN A 19 -5.41 0.78 -13.52
C GLN A 19 -5.73 0.53 -12.05
N VAL A 20 -5.40 -0.66 -11.54
CA VAL A 20 -5.55 -0.98 -10.11
C VAL A 20 -4.59 -0.14 -9.29
N VAL A 21 -3.33 -0.04 -9.73
CA VAL A 21 -2.33 0.77 -9.03
C VAL A 21 -2.68 2.25 -9.06
N ASP A 22 -3.14 2.79 -10.19
CA ASP A 22 -3.57 4.19 -10.31
C ASP A 22 -4.70 4.51 -9.32
N LYS A 23 -5.70 3.62 -9.23
CA LYS A 23 -6.82 3.79 -8.29
C LYS A 23 -6.38 3.67 -6.83
N LEU A 24 -5.44 2.76 -6.54
CA LEU A 24 -4.88 2.62 -5.20
C LEU A 24 -4.04 3.85 -4.83
N GLU A 25 -3.29 4.42 -5.77
CA GLU A 25 -2.53 5.65 -5.53
C GLU A 25 -3.45 6.82 -5.19
N GLU A 26 -4.55 6.99 -5.93
CA GLU A 26 -5.58 7.99 -5.63
C GLU A 26 -6.18 7.74 -4.23
N THR A 27 -6.52 6.49 -3.90
CA THR A 27 -7.04 6.12 -2.59
C THR A 27 -6.05 6.44 -1.47
N VAL A 28 -4.76 6.08 -1.63
CA VAL A 28 -3.69 6.37 -0.67
C VAL A 28 -3.54 7.87 -0.46
N ARG A 29 -3.49 8.63 -1.56
CA ARG A 29 -3.35 10.09 -1.54
C ARG A 29 -4.54 10.74 -0.83
N GLU A 30 -5.76 10.39 -1.19
CA GLU A 30 -6.96 10.94 -0.57
C GLU A 30 -7.03 10.65 0.93
N THR A 31 -6.67 9.42 1.33
CA THR A 31 -6.62 9.06 2.74
C THR A 31 -5.59 9.87 3.50
N ALA A 32 -4.38 10.04 2.94
CA ALA A 32 -3.34 10.89 3.52
C ALA A 32 -3.80 12.34 3.69
N ILE A 33 -4.45 12.91 2.66
CA ILE A 33 -5.00 14.27 2.71
C ILE A 33 -6.07 14.38 3.81
N LYS A 34 -7.01 13.42 3.89
CA LYS A 34 -8.09 13.43 4.90
C LYS A 34 -7.51 13.39 6.32
N ILE A 35 -6.57 12.48 6.59
CA ILE A 35 -5.93 12.34 7.91
C ILE A 35 -5.17 13.62 8.30
N CYS A 36 -4.40 14.20 7.38
CA CYS A 36 -3.69 15.45 7.67
C CYS A 36 -4.65 16.63 7.87
N ALA A 37 -5.74 16.71 7.11
CA ALA A 37 -6.73 17.79 7.23
C ALA A 37 -7.47 17.81 8.58
N GLU A 38 -7.53 16.68 9.29
CA GLU A 38 -8.09 16.59 10.65
C GLU A 38 -7.15 17.19 11.71
N GLN A 39 -5.89 17.48 11.36
CA GLN A 39 -4.87 17.99 12.26
C GLN A 39 -4.57 19.47 11.94
N PRO A 40 -4.87 20.43 12.85
CA PRO A 40 -4.79 21.88 12.56
C PRO A 40 -3.43 22.40 12.10
N ASP A 41 -2.34 21.74 12.48
CA ASP A 41 -0.96 22.19 12.24
C ASP A 41 -0.21 21.30 11.24
N VAL A 42 -0.88 20.32 10.61
CA VAL A 42 -0.26 19.42 9.64
C VAL A 42 -0.66 19.87 8.22
N PRO A 43 0.33 20.17 7.35
CA PRO A 43 0.03 20.56 5.98
C PRO A 43 -0.50 19.37 5.16
N GLU A 44 -1.16 19.67 4.05
CA GLU A 44 -1.53 18.66 3.06
C GLU A 44 -0.25 17.97 2.52
N PRO A 45 -0.18 16.63 2.53
CA PRO A 45 1.00 15.91 2.10
C PRO A 45 1.06 15.82 0.58
N ALA A 46 2.20 16.19 -0.02
CA ALA A 46 2.45 16.04 -1.44
C ALA A 46 2.94 14.62 -1.78
N ASN A 47 3.58 13.95 -0.81
CA ASN A 47 4.10 12.60 -0.91
C ASN A 47 4.02 11.86 0.46
N LEU A 48 4.40 10.59 0.47
CA LEU A 48 4.34 9.76 1.68
C LEU A 48 5.42 10.13 2.72
N ALA A 49 6.58 10.60 2.29
CA ALA A 49 7.66 11.07 3.15
C ALA A 49 7.34 12.40 3.88
N ASP A 50 6.28 13.09 3.48
CA ASP A 50 5.76 14.26 4.20
C ASP A 50 4.97 13.87 5.47
N LEU A 51 4.58 12.59 5.59
CA LEU A 51 3.85 12.09 6.75
C LEU A 51 4.79 11.85 7.93
N ASP A 52 4.38 12.30 9.11
CA ASP A 52 5.01 11.85 10.35
C ASP A 52 4.63 10.39 10.65
N SER A 53 5.36 9.76 11.57
CA SER A 53 5.15 8.34 11.88
C SER A 53 3.75 8.05 12.42
N PHE A 54 3.11 9.03 13.07
CA PHE A 54 1.75 8.86 13.59
C PHE A 54 0.71 8.91 12.47
N SER A 55 0.77 9.93 11.60
CA SER A 55 -0.11 10.07 10.44
C SER A 55 0.07 8.91 9.47
N MET A 56 1.30 8.42 9.27
CA MET A 56 1.56 7.21 8.49
C MET A 56 0.81 5.99 9.04
N VAL A 57 0.84 5.78 10.36
CA VAL A 57 0.08 4.68 10.99
C VAL A 57 -1.43 4.87 10.80
N GLN A 58 -1.96 6.09 10.97
CA GLN A 58 -3.39 6.36 10.78
C GLN A 58 -3.83 6.13 9.33
N VAL A 59 -3.02 6.54 8.35
CA VAL A 59 -3.27 6.29 6.92
C VAL A 59 -3.32 4.79 6.65
N LEU A 60 -2.36 4.03 7.17
CA LEU A 60 -2.34 2.58 6.98
C LEU A 60 -3.57 1.91 7.59
N LEU A 61 -3.93 2.24 8.82
CA LEU A 61 -5.13 1.70 9.47
C LEU A 61 -6.42 2.02 8.70
N GLU A 62 -6.53 3.23 8.14
CA GLU A 62 -7.69 3.60 7.34
C GLU A 62 -7.71 2.86 5.99
N LEU A 63 -6.55 2.66 5.37
CA LEU A 63 -6.43 1.83 4.16
C LEU A 63 -6.77 0.36 4.44
N GLU A 64 -6.39 -0.18 5.59
CA GLU A 64 -6.80 -1.52 6.03
C GLU A 64 -8.32 -1.63 6.12
N ASN A 65 -8.99 -0.61 6.69
CA ASN A 65 -10.45 -0.57 6.78
C ASN A 65 -11.11 -0.48 5.39
N ILE A 66 -10.57 0.35 4.49
CA ILE A 66 -11.12 0.55 3.14
C ILE A 66 -10.99 -0.71 2.29
N LEU A 67 -9.84 -1.39 2.40
CA LEU A 67 -9.48 -2.52 1.54
C LEU A 67 -9.82 -3.88 2.18
N ASP A 68 -10.21 -3.90 3.45
CA ASP A 68 -10.44 -5.09 4.26
C ASP A 68 -9.22 -6.03 4.26
N ARG A 69 -8.03 -5.48 4.53
CA ARG A 69 -6.73 -6.19 4.46
C ARG A 69 -5.78 -5.77 5.57
N LYS A 70 -4.85 -6.67 5.90
CA LYS A 70 -3.78 -6.45 6.89
C LYS A 70 -2.54 -5.87 6.19
N ILE A 71 -2.45 -4.55 6.13
CA ILE A 71 -1.39 -3.79 5.47
C ILE A 71 -0.29 -3.41 6.49
N LEU A 72 -0.69 -2.94 7.67
CA LEU A 72 0.22 -2.44 8.70
C LEU A 72 1.15 -3.54 9.20
N GLU A 73 0.63 -4.76 9.38
CA GLU A 73 1.42 -5.93 9.77
C GLU A 73 2.51 -6.31 8.75
N ARG A 74 2.32 -5.92 7.47
CA ARG A 74 3.24 -6.24 6.37
C ARG A 74 4.18 -5.08 6.02
N LEU A 75 4.03 -3.92 6.68
CA LEU A 75 4.80 -2.71 6.38
C LEU A 75 6.31 -2.89 6.55
N GLU A 76 6.78 -3.89 7.30
CA GLU A 76 8.21 -4.18 7.44
C GLU A 76 8.91 -4.49 6.10
N GLU A 77 8.14 -4.90 5.09
CA GLU A 77 8.62 -5.19 3.73
C GLU A 77 8.63 -3.94 2.82
N PHE A 78 8.13 -2.80 3.30
CA PHE A 78 7.97 -1.58 2.51
C PHE A 78 9.14 -0.60 2.67
N GLU A 79 9.74 -0.19 1.54
CA GLU A 79 10.85 0.77 1.49
C GLU A 79 10.54 2.03 0.66
N GLY A 80 9.30 2.17 0.18
CA GLY A 80 8.88 3.26 -0.70
C GLY A 80 8.73 4.62 0.01
N LYS A 81 8.65 5.70 -0.78
CA LYS A 81 8.53 7.08 -0.27
C LYS A 81 7.46 7.91 -0.96
N SER A 82 6.85 7.38 -2.01
CA SER A 82 5.76 8.01 -2.73
C SER A 82 4.44 7.28 -2.47
N PHE A 83 3.33 7.96 -2.73
CA PHE A 83 2.01 7.31 -2.72
C PHE A 83 1.94 6.17 -3.75
N ARG A 84 2.63 6.32 -4.88
CA ARG A 84 2.75 5.28 -5.90
C ARG A 84 3.42 4.04 -5.35
N ASP A 85 4.54 4.19 -4.63
CA ASP A 85 5.25 3.04 -4.06
C ASP A 85 4.34 2.28 -3.09
N LEU A 86 3.58 2.99 -2.24
CA LEU A 86 2.65 2.36 -1.31
C LEU A 86 1.48 1.69 -2.04
N ALA A 87 0.97 2.30 -3.10
CA ALA A 87 -0.08 1.71 -3.94
C ALA A 87 0.39 0.43 -4.64
N GLU A 88 1.61 0.42 -5.18
CA GLU A 88 2.22 -0.77 -5.77
C GLU A 88 2.45 -1.86 -4.73
N PHE A 89 2.89 -1.48 -3.54
CA PHE A 89 3.03 -2.41 -2.42
C PHE A 89 1.68 -3.06 -2.07
N ILE A 90 0.63 -2.27 -1.86
CA ILE A 90 -0.72 -2.76 -1.55
C ILE A 90 -1.26 -3.65 -2.68
N ALA A 91 -1.07 -3.27 -3.94
CA ALA A 91 -1.49 -4.07 -5.09
C ALA A 91 -0.85 -5.47 -5.08
N ARG A 92 0.43 -5.56 -4.68
CA ARG A 92 1.11 -6.86 -4.51
C ARG A 92 0.49 -7.67 -3.39
N LEU A 93 0.17 -7.07 -2.24
CA LEU A 93 -0.49 -7.79 -1.14
C LEU A 93 -1.83 -8.37 -1.59
N LEU A 94 -2.62 -7.58 -2.32
CA LEU A 94 -3.92 -8.01 -2.84
C LEU A 94 -3.78 -9.19 -3.81
N ALA A 95 -2.81 -9.13 -4.73
CA ALA A 95 -2.55 -10.21 -5.67
C ALA A 95 -2.06 -11.49 -4.96
N GLU A 96 -1.22 -11.36 -3.92
CA GLU A 96 -0.75 -12.50 -3.13
C GLU A 96 -1.88 -13.15 -2.34
N ASP A 97 -2.78 -12.36 -1.75
CA ASP A 97 -3.94 -12.85 -1.00
C ASP A 97 -4.95 -13.56 -1.90
N GLU A 98 -5.15 -13.09 -3.14
CA GLU A 98 -6.00 -13.78 -4.11
C GLU A 98 -5.44 -15.17 -4.48
N VAL A 99 -4.12 -15.29 -4.63
CA VAL A 99 -3.46 -16.58 -4.91
C VAL A 99 -3.50 -17.51 -3.71
N ALA A 100 -3.35 -16.99 -2.48
CA ALA A 100 -3.38 -17.81 -1.27
C ALA A 100 -4.78 -18.34 -0.91
N ASN A 101 -5.84 -17.66 -1.35
CA ASN A 101 -7.23 -17.99 -1.05
C ASN A 101 -7.99 -18.66 -2.22
N GLY A 102 -7.36 -18.81 -3.39
CA GLY A 102 -7.91 -19.50 -4.57
C GLY A 102 -7.52 -20.96 -4.65
#